data_AF-F2E1B1-F1
#
_entry.id   AF-F2E1B1-F1
#
_cell.length_a   1.000
_cell.length_b   1.000
_cell.length_c   1.000
_cell.angle_alpha   90.00
_cell.angle_beta   90.00
_cell.angle_gamma   90.00
#
_symmetry.space_group_name_H-M   'P 1'
#
loop_
_entity.id
_entity.type
_entity.pdbx_description
1 polymer ?
#
loop_
_entity_poly.entity_id
_entity_poly.type
_entity_poly.pdbx_seq_one_letter_code
_entity_poly.pdbx_strand_id
1 'polypeptide(L)' 'MLGTIHDLRATVERTIVGGTGAFRMVRGYGLIDYVPEASTPGHDVYRVDLFVVV' A
#
# COMPACT_ATOMS: atom_id res chain seq x y z
N MET A 1 -3.13 2.57 -6.51
CA MET A 1 -1.97 1.68 -6.38
C MET A 1 -2.30 0.34 -7.02
N LEU A 2 -1.44 -0.20 -7.88
CA LEU A 2 -1.65 -1.47 -8.58
C LEU A 2 -0.36 -2.31 -8.59
N GLY A 3 -0.51 -3.62 -8.74
CA GLY A 3 0.56 -4.62 -8.65
C GLY A 3 0.05 -5.91 -8.02
N THR A 4 0.74 -7.02 -8.31
CA THR A 4 0.42 -8.37 -7.84
C THR A 4 0.67 -8.49 -6.34
N ILE A 5 -0.20 -9.24 -5.66
CA ILE A 5 -0.02 -9.62 -4.26
C ILE A 5 0.27 -11.12 -4.25
N HIS A 6 1.47 -11.50 -3.84
CA HIS A 6 1.88 -12.91 -3.76
C HIS A 6 1.57 -13.52 -2.39
N ASP A 7 1.71 -12.72 -1.34
CA ASP A 7 1.41 -13.12 0.03
C ASP A 7 0.90 -11.89 0.81
N LEU A 8 -0.28 -12.01 1.40
CA LEU A 8 -0.88 -10.96 2.23
C LEU A 8 -0.28 -10.92 3.64
N ARG A 9 0.54 -11.89 4.04
CA ARG A 9 1.21 -11.90 5.35
C ARG A 9 2.65 -11.40 5.29
N ALA A 10 3.16 -11.08 4.10
CA ALA A 10 4.47 -10.49 3.88
C ALA A 10 4.35 -8.99 3.50
N THR A 11 5.47 -8.27 3.52
CA THR A 11 5.54 -6.92 2.96
C THR A 11 5.35 -6.96 1.44
N VAL A 12 4.42 -6.17 0.93
CA VAL A 12 4.14 -6.08 -0.52
C VAL A 12 4.34 -4.66 -1.02
N GLU A 13 5.22 -4.52 -2.02
CA GLU A 13 5.36 -3.29 -2.77
C GLU A 13 4.34 -3.22 -3.92
N ARG A 14 3.74 -2.04 -4.14
CA ARG A 14 2.96 -1.80 -5.35
C ARG A 14 3.11 -0.37 -5.87
N THR A 15 2.98 -0.19 -7.17
CA THR A 15 3.19 1.10 -7.84
C THR A 15 2.00 2.05 -7.67
N ILE A 16 2.28 3.34 -7.46
CA ILE A 16 1.30 4.42 -7.59
C ILE A 16 1.14 4.75 -9.08
N VAL A 17 -0.01 4.39 -9.64
CA VAL A 17 -0.28 4.51 -11.10
C VAL A 17 -0.76 5.89 -11.54
N GLY A 18 -0.89 6.82 -10.61
CA GLY A 18 -1.32 8.19 -10.86
C GLY A 18 -2.00 8.79 -9.64
N GLY A 19 -2.34 10.07 -9.76
CA GLY A 19 -2.98 10.84 -8.70
C GLY A 19 -3.63 12.10 -9.24
N THR A 20 -4.45 12.70 -8.40
CA THR A 20 -5.25 13.88 -8.69
C THR A 20 -5.13 14.89 -7.56
N GLY A 21 -5.65 16.11 -7.76
CA GLY A 21 -5.61 17.17 -6.75
C GLY A 21 -4.18 17.53 -6.36
N ALA A 22 -3.89 17.48 -5.05
CA ALA A 22 -2.55 17.71 -4.50
C ALA A 22 -1.50 16.72 -5.02
N PHE A 23 -1.90 15.56 -5.54
CA PHE A 23 -1.03 14.53 -6.10
C PHE A 23 -1.17 14.42 -7.62
N ARG A 24 -1.58 15.50 -8.29
CA ARG A 24 -1.67 15.52 -9.75
C ARG A 24 -0.30 15.22 -10.37
N MET A 25 -0.26 14.22 -11.27
CA MET A 25 0.95 13.70 -11.92
C MET A 25 1.94 12.96 -11.00
N VAL A 26 1.52 12.58 -9.80
CA VAL A 26 2.37 11.86 -8.84
C VAL A 26 2.93 10.56 -9.42
N ARG A 27 4.17 10.26 -9.05
CA ARG A 27 4.82 8.96 -9.25
C ARG A 27 5.35 8.46 -7.91
N GLY A 28 5.35 7.15 -7.72
CA GLY A 28 5.83 6.57 -6.48
C GLY A 28 5.47 5.11 -6.31
N TYR A 29 5.72 4.61 -5.11
CA TYR A 29 5.38 3.27 -4.68
C TYR A 29 4.80 3.31 -3.27
N GLY A 30 4.07 2.27 -2.91
CA GLY A 30 3.64 2.03 -1.55
C GLY A 30 4.13 0.69 -1.05
N LEU A 31 4.33 0.59 0.26
CA LEU A 31 4.55 -0.67 0.96
C LEU A 31 3.31 -0.99 1.79
N ILE A 32 2.90 -2.25 1.78
CA ILE A 32 1.78 -2.77 2.55
C ILE A 32 2.34 -3.83 3.49
N ASP A 33 2.21 -3.62 4.80
CA ASP A 33 2.63 -4.54 5.85
C ASP A 33 1.43 -5.04 6.63
N TYR A 34 1.33 -6.35 6.85
CA TYR A 34 0.33 -6.93 7.73
C TYR A 34 0.61 -6.58 9.19
N VAL A 35 -0.42 -6.16 9.94
CA VAL A 35 -0.32 -5.80 11.36
C VAL A 35 -1.11 -6.84 12.19
N PRO A 36 -0.45 -7.92 12.65
CA PRO A 36 -1.14 -9.02 13.32
C PRO A 36 -1.80 -8.60 14.62
N GLU A 37 -1.18 -7.69 15.39
CA GLU A 37 -1.69 -7.29 16.71
C GLU A 37 -2.95 -6.44 16.63
N ALA A 38 -3.18 -5.76 15.50
CA ALA A 38 -4.38 -4.97 15.25
C ALA A 38 -5.47 -5.76 14.52
N SER A 39 -5.16 -6.97 14.06
CA SER A 39 -6.07 -7.80 13.28
C SER A 39 -6.94 -8.67 14.20
N THR A 40 -8.18 -8.92 13.78
CA THR A 40 -9.11 -9.82 14.47
C THR A 40 -9.51 -10.96 13.54
N PRO A 41 -10.09 -12.07 14.04
CA PRO A 41 -10.63 -13.11 13.17
C PRO A 41 -11.60 -12.52 12.13
N GLY A 42 -11.33 -12.73 10.85
CA GLY A 42 -12.13 -12.20 9.74
C GLY A 42 -11.82 -10.74 9.33
N HIS A 43 -10.93 -10.04 10.02
CA HIS A 43 -10.54 -8.66 9.69
C HIS A 43 -9.02 -8.48 9.79
N ASP A 44 -8.37 -8.34 8.65
CA ASP A 44 -6.94 -8.06 8.57
C ASP A 44 -6.69 -6.55 8.50
N VAL A 45 -5.75 -6.08 9.33
CA VAL A 45 -5.28 -4.69 9.33
C VAL A 45 -3.91 -4.62 8.67
N TYR A 46 -3.73 -3.61 7.83
CA TYR A 46 -2.50 -3.37 7.11
C TYR A 46 -2.01 -1.94 7.34
N ARG A 47 -0.70 -1.78 7.56
CA ARG A 47 -0.03 -0.48 7.49
C ARG A 47 0.32 -0.22 6.03
N VAL A 48 0.07 1.01 5.57
CA VAL A 48 0.40 1.44 4.21
C VAL A 48 1.30 2.67 4.28
N ASP A 49 2.55 2.50 3.88
CA ASP A 49 3.52 3.58 3.76
C ASP A 49 3.61 4.03 2.30
N LEU A 50 3.40 5.31 2.03
CA LEU A 50 3.37 5.88 0.68
C LEU A 50 4.58 6.78 0.44
N PHE A 51 5.37 6.45 -0.57
CA PHE A 51 6.53 7.23 -0.99
C PHE A 51 6.24 7.84 -2.35
N VAL A 52 6.02 9.15 -2.38
CA VAL A 52 5.52 9.87 -3.54
C VAL A 52 6.40 11.06 -3.90
N VAL A 53 6.57 11.26 -5.21
CA VAL A 53 7.14 12.46 -5.80
C VAL A 53 6.04 13.19 -6.53
N VAL A 54 5.86 14.46 -6.20
CA VAL A 54 4.76 15.32 -6.63
C VAL A 54 5.31 16.48 -7.47
#